data_AF-A0A971SRI9-F1
#
_entry.id   AF-A0A971SRI9-F1
#
_cell.length_a   1.000
_cell.length_b   1.000
_cell.length_c   1.000
_cell.angle_alpha   90.00
_cell.angle_beta   90.00
_cell.angle_gamma   90.00
#
_symmetry.space_group_name_H-M   'P 1'
#
loop_
_entity.id
_entity.type
_entity.pdbx_description
1 polymer ?
#
loop_
_entity_poly.entity_id
_entity_poly.type
_entity_poly.pdbx_seq_one_letter_code
_entity_poly.pdbx_strand_id
1 'polypeptide(L)' 'MAVSPVDLERYLDGMTFPAKKNDLRRKALDNHAPDVVIDIINNLPERNFTSPVDINRAMDEIE' A
#
# COMPACT_ATOMS: atom_id res chain seq x y z
N MET A 1 10.91 1.56 -13.42
CA MET A 1 10.17 2.57 -12.62
C MET A 1 9.78 1.89 -11.33
N ALA A 2 10.57 2.08 -10.27
CA ALA A 2 10.21 1.60 -8.94
C ALA A 2 9.28 2.64 -8.31
N VAL A 3 8.14 2.21 -7.80
CA VAL A 3 7.29 3.06 -6.97
C VAL A 3 7.96 3.18 -5.61
N SER A 4 8.14 4.40 -5.13
CA SER A 4 8.72 4.58 -3.80
C SER A 4 7.66 4.31 -2.72
N PRO A 5 8.05 3.82 -1.54
CA PRO A 5 7.11 3.62 -0.43
C PRO A 5 6.32 4.90 -0.08
N VAL A 6 6.97 6.05 -0.17
CA VAL A 6 6.36 7.38 0.02
C VAL A 6 5.27 7.70 -1.00
N ASP A 7 5.42 7.25 -2.26
CA ASP A 7 4.40 7.46 -3.28
C ASP A 7 3.19 6.57 -3.01
N LEU A 8 3.43 5.32 -2.59
CA LEU A 8 2.38 4.40 -2.17
C LEU A 8 1.58 4.95 -0.99
N GLU A 9 2.27 5.46 0.05
CA GLU A 9 1.64 6.10 1.21
C GLU A 9 0.78 7.29 0.80
N ARG A 10 1.21 8.09 -0.19
CA ARG A 10 0.40 9.19 -0.72
C ARG A 10 -0.90 8.72 -1.37
N TYR A 11 -0.89 7.59 -2.08
CA TYR A 11 -2.11 6.98 -2.62
C TYR A 11 -2.96 6.28 -1.56
N LEU A 12 -2.47 6.13 -0.34
CA LEU A 12 -3.19 5.53 0.78
C LEU A 12 -3.51 6.57 1.86
N ASP A 13 -3.27 7.84 1.57
CA ASP A 13 -3.54 8.93 2.50
C ASP A 13 -5.04 9.07 2.81
N GLY A 14 -5.32 9.43 4.06
CA GLY A 14 -6.69 9.46 4.59
C GLY A 14 -7.34 8.08 4.72
N MET A 15 -6.55 7.01 4.86
CA MET A 15 -7.04 5.69 5.24
C MET A 15 -7.14 5.54 6.76
N THR A 16 -8.20 4.88 7.22
CA THR A 16 -8.39 4.58 8.63
C THR A 16 -7.72 3.24 8.96
N PHE A 17 -6.78 3.26 9.90
CA PHE A 17 -6.14 2.04 10.40
C PHE A 17 -6.92 1.45 11.59
N PRO A 18 -6.92 0.11 11.78
CA PRO A 18 -6.22 -0.92 10.99
C PRO A 18 -6.88 -1.21 9.65
N ALA A 19 -6.06 -1.45 8.62
CA ALA A 19 -6.44 -1.70 7.25
C ALA A 19 -5.89 -3.03 6.74
N LYS A 20 -6.66 -3.76 5.92
CA LYS A 20 -6.17 -5.00 5.27
C LYS A 20 -5.57 -4.69 3.90
N LYS A 21 -4.78 -5.63 3.37
CA LYS A 21 -4.28 -5.60 1.98
C LYS A 21 -5.37 -5.26 0.95
N ASN A 22 -6.56 -5.86 1.10
CA ASN A 22 -7.70 -5.58 0.23
C ASN A 22 -8.22 -4.15 0.36
N ASP A 23 -8.20 -3.58 1.56
CA ASP A 23 -8.61 -2.19 1.79
C ASP A 23 -7.59 -1.23 1.20
N LEU A 24 -6.28 -1.53 1.33
CA LEU A 24 -5.22 -0.75 0.68
C LEU A 24 -5.41 -0.73 -0.83
N ARG A 25 -5.70 -1.90 -1.42
CA ARG A 25 -5.96 -2.02 -2.86
C ARG A 25 -7.14 -1.16 -3.30
N ARG A 26 -8.25 -1.22 -2.55
CA ARG A 26 -9.44 -0.40 -2.84
C ARG A 26 -9.13 1.09 -2.71
N LYS A 27 -8.46 1.50 -1.64
CA LYS A 27 -8.09 2.90 -1.40
C LYS A 27 -7.16 3.44 -2.49
N ALA A 28 -6.18 2.65 -2.89
CA ALA A 28 -5.27 2.99 -3.98
C ALA A 28 -6.03 3.12 -5.31
N LEU A 29 -6.94 2.20 -5.63
CA LEU A 29 -7.82 2.29 -6.80
C LEU A 29 -8.69 3.56 -6.77
N ASP A 30 -9.32 3.85 -5.64
CA ASP A 30 -10.16 5.05 -5.44
C ASP A 30 -9.34 6.34 -5.62
N ASN A 31 -8.07 6.32 -5.21
CA ASN A 31 -7.11 7.42 -5.37
C ASN A 31 -6.43 7.44 -6.75
N HIS A 32 -6.95 6.69 -7.74
CA HIS A 32 -6.41 6.59 -9.10
C HIS A 32 -4.92 6.20 -9.14
N ALA A 33 -4.51 5.31 -8.24
CA ALA A 33 -3.16 4.79 -8.23
C ALA A 33 -2.86 4.01 -9.53
N PRO A 34 -1.64 4.16 -10.07
CA PRO A 34 -1.24 3.43 -11.27
C PRO A 34 -1.15 1.91 -11.01
N ASP A 35 -1.25 1.10 -12.06
CA ASP A 35 -1.27 -0.37 -11.96
C ASP A 35 -0.05 -0.93 -11.19
N VAL A 36 1.12 -0.30 -11.34
CA VAL A 36 2.34 -0.67 -10.60
C VAL A 36 2.17 -0.57 -9.08
N VAL A 37 1.41 0.40 -8.57
CA VAL A 37 1.08 0.52 -7.14
C VAL A 37 0.17 -0.63 -6.70
N ILE A 38 -0.81 -0.97 -7.54
CA ILE A 38 -1.75 -2.07 -7.27
C ILE A 38 -1.02 -3.41 -7.25
N ASP A 39 -0.09 -3.64 -8.17
CA ASP A 39 0.73 -4.85 -8.23
C ASP A 39 1.62 -5.00 -6.99
N ILE A 40 2.23 -3.92 -6.54
CA ILE A 40 3.00 -3.89 -5.29
C ILE A 40 2.11 -4.25 -4.10
N ILE A 41 0.94 -3.60 -3.97
CA ILE A 41 -0.02 -3.91 -2.90
C ILE A 41 -0.48 -5.37 -2.96
N ASN A 42 -0.64 -5.94 -4.16
CA ASN A 42 -0.99 -7.35 -4.33
C ASN A 42 0.13 -8.29 -3.86
N ASN A 43 1.39 -7.92 -4.12
CA ASN A 43 2.59 -8.63 -3.65
C ASN A 43 2.83 -8.50 -2.16
N LEU A 44 2.27 -7.47 -1.49
CA LEU A 44 2.41 -7.34 -0.05
C LEU A 44 1.86 -8.58 0.69
N PRO A 45 2.48 -8.94 1.82
CA PRO A 45 1.99 -10.01 2.69
C PRO A 45 0.59 -9.70 3.19
N GLU A 46 -0.25 -10.74 3.29
CA GLU A 46 -1.63 -10.60 3.73
C GLU A 46 -1.69 -10.41 5.27
N ARG A 47 -1.46 -9.18 5.72
CA ARG A 47 -1.49 -8.77 7.13
C ARG A 47 -2.33 -7.50 7.34
N ASN A 48 -2.62 -7.20 8.61
CA ASN A 48 -3.30 -5.98 9.00
C ASN A 48 -2.26 -4.88 9.17
N PHE A 49 -2.32 -3.88 8.30
CA PHE A 49 -1.49 -2.68 8.39
C PHE A 49 -2.13 -1.75 9.41
N THR A 50 -1.34 -1.32 10.38
CA THR A 50 -1.82 -0.43 11.46
C THR A 50 -1.27 0.99 11.34
N SER A 51 -0.28 1.19 10.47
CA SER A 51 0.44 2.44 10.30
C SER A 51 1.12 2.46 8.93
N PRO A 52 1.38 3.65 8.34
CA PRO A 52 2.18 3.77 7.12
C PRO A 52 3.55 3.10 7.24
N VAL A 53 4.16 3.13 8.43
CA VAL A 53 5.44 2.45 8.73
C VAL A 53 5.37 0.93 8.48
N ASP A 54 4.23 0.31 8.73
CA ASP A 54 4.03 -1.14 8.52
C ASP A 54 3.96 -1.48 7.02
N ILE A 55 3.44 -0.55 6.22
CA ILE A 55 3.40 -0.65 4.77
C ILE A 55 4.82 -0.51 4.21
N ASN A 56 5.58 0.49 4.68
CA ASN A 56 6.98 0.66 4.32
C ASN A 56 7.80 -0.60 4.62
N ARG A 57 7.65 -1.17 5.82
CA ARG A 57 8.32 -2.43 6.17
C ARG A 57 7.93 -3.58 5.26
N ALA A 58 6.64 -3.72 4.95
CA ALA A 58 6.18 -4.79 4.09
C ALA A 58 6.64 -4.62 2.63
N MET A 59 6.90 -3.39 2.18
CA MET A 59 7.57 -3.11 0.91
C MET A 59 9.04 -3.56 0.95
N ASP A 60 9.77 -3.22 2.01
CA ASP A 60 11.17 -3.66 2.20
C ASP A 60 11.30 -5.19 2.28
N GLU A 61 10.23 -5.90 2.68
CA GLU A 61 10.19 -7.37 2.70
C GLU A 61 10.01 -8.02 1.31
N ILE A 62 9.47 -7.29 0.33
CA ILE A 62 9.22 -7.79 -1.04
C ILE A 62 10.22 -7.28 -2.08
N GLU A 63 11.05 -6.30 -1.73
CA GLU A 63 12.22 -5.85 -2.50
C GLU A 63 13.39 -6.85 -2.38
#